data_AF-A0A812H7V0-F1
#
_entry.id   AF-A0A812H7V0-F1
#
_cell.length_a   1.000
_cell.length_b   1.000
_cell.length_c   1.000
_cell.angle_alpha   90.00
_cell.angle_beta   90.00
_cell.angle_gamma   90.00
#
_symmetry.space_group_name_H-M   'P 1'
#
loop_
_entity.id
_entity.type
_entity.pdbx_description
1 polymer ?
#
loop_
_entity_poly.entity_id
_entity_poly.type
_entity_poly.pdbx_seq_one_letter_code
_entity_poly.pdbx_strand_id
1 'polypeptide(L)'
;MLSSVALSAAVFNQTGQGGTSSQGVRVSFHCVDSNTILRPKMQRFKPQIRGLQTAIVTGNKDGEIYVDKFGRIKVQFHWDREGQYDANSSCWIRVAQASAGNGWGSVFHPRVGQEVIVDFVNGDPDQPIVTGALYNGTQLTPYQLPAQASQSGYKSRSVQKGSDKFNELRFEDKPGEEHVYLHAEKLFQMVVEDNADIAVENNKSERITNDFMQEVGNNASQKVGKNQGIDIGEALVVKAGKSIEIKVGGASIQMSSSGEINIKGNKISINGSAIALKAGQISLN
;
A
#
# COMPACT_ATOMS: atom_id res chain seq x y z
N MET A 1 32.70 34.57 -42.25
CA MET A 1 31.22 34.56 -42.40
C MET A 1 30.61 35.73 -41.63
N LEU A 2 29.52 36.30 -42.15
CA LEU A 2 28.77 37.38 -41.53
C LEU A 2 28.06 36.87 -40.26
N SER A 3 28.31 37.48 -39.10
CA SER A 3 27.78 37.01 -37.80
C SER A 3 26.65 37.86 -37.24
N SER A 4 26.57 39.15 -37.60
CA SER A 4 25.38 39.99 -37.39
C SER A 4 25.39 41.22 -38.30
N VAL A 5 24.21 41.77 -38.61
CA VAL A 5 24.04 43.02 -39.37
C VAL A 5 23.09 43.93 -38.62
N ALA A 6 23.48 45.19 -38.45
CA ALA A 6 22.63 46.27 -38.00
C ALA A 6 22.57 47.35 -39.09
N LEU A 7 21.35 47.72 -39.47
CA LEU A 7 21.08 48.76 -40.45
C LEU A 7 20.53 49.98 -39.72
N SER A 8 21.15 51.15 -39.89
CA SER A 8 20.55 52.42 -39.49
C SER A 8 20.48 53.36 -40.68
N ALA A 9 19.29 53.91 -40.90
CA ALA A 9 19.04 54.99 -41.84
C ALA A 9 18.81 56.26 -41.04
N ALA A 10 19.59 57.30 -41.30
CA ALA A 10 19.46 58.59 -40.66
C ALA A 10 19.66 59.72 -41.68
N VAL A 11 19.03 60.86 -41.41
CA VAL A 11 19.35 62.11 -42.09
C VAL A 11 20.45 62.77 -41.27
N PHE A 12 21.67 62.78 -41.80
CA PHE A 12 22.87 63.14 -41.02
C PHE A 12 23.06 64.66 -40.84
N ASN A 13 22.16 65.50 -41.39
CA ASN A 13 22.23 66.95 -41.24
C ASN A 13 20.85 67.58 -40.96
N GLN A 14 20.73 68.36 -39.87
CA GLN A 14 19.76 69.46 -39.83
C GLN A 14 20.40 70.63 -40.58
N THR A 15 19.98 70.87 -41.82
CA THR A 15 20.48 71.99 -42.62
C THR A 15 19.72 73.27 -42.29
N GLY A 16 20.44 74.34 -41.96
CA GLY A 16 19.91 75.70 -41.99
C GLY A 16 19.52 76.11 -43.42
N GLN A 17 18.78 77.22 -43.52
CA GLN A 17 18.16 77.70 -44.76
C GLN A 17 19.21 77.87 -45.89
N GLY A 18 19.08 77.09 -46.97
CA GLY A 18 19.93 77.13 -48.16
C GLY A 18 20.85 75.91 -48.38
N GLY A 19 20.90 74.94 -47.46
CA GLY A 19 21.67 73.69 -47.64
C GLY A 19 20.86 72.53 -48.24
N THR A 20 21.48 71.67 -49.05
CA THR A 20 20.91 70.39 -49.50
C THR A 20 21.13 69.30 -48.44
N SER A 21 20.05 68.60 -48.06
CA SER A 21 20.14 67.44 -47.17
C SER A 21 20.62 66.21 -47.93
N SER A 22 21.33 65.29 -47.26
CA SER A 22 21.71 63.99 -47.84
C SER A 22 21.12 62.86 -47.02
N GLN A 23 20.46 61.91 -47.70
CA GLN A 23 20.03 60.66 -47.10
C GLN A 23 21.20 59.68 -47.17
N GLY A 24 21.60 59.13 -46.02
CA GLY A 24 22.64 58.11 -45.97
C GLY A 24 22.12 56.83 -45.33
N VAL A 25 22.52 55.69 -45.89
CA VAL A 25 22.29 54.38 -45.28
C VAL A 25 23.61 53.92 -44.67
N ARG A 26 23.61 53.67 -43.35
CA ARG A 26 24.76 53.08 -42.66
C ARG A 26 24.47 51.61 -42.38
N VAL A 27 25.25 50.73 -43.02
CA VAL A 27 25.26 49.30 -42.69
C VAL A 27 26.45 49.03 -41.79
N SER A 28 26.22 48.39 -40.66
CA SER A 28 27.29 47.92 -39.77
C SER A 28 27.15 46.41 -39.62
N PHE A 29 28.23 45.69 -39.87
CA PHE A 29 28.25 44.25 -39.74
C PHE A 29 29.34 43.79 -38.77
N HIS A 30 29.06 42.69 -38.07
CA HIS A 30 30.07 41.94 -37.35
C HIS A 30 30.34 40.67 -38.14
N CYS A 31 31.61 40.27 -38.21
CA CYS A 31 32.06 39.08 -38.91
C CYS A 31 32.89 38.22 -37.97
N VAL A 32 32.93 36.93 -38.25
CA VAL A 32 33.92 35.99 -37.71
C VAL A 32 34.67 35.35 -38.87
N ASP A 33 35.86 34.82 -38.60
CA ASP A 33 36.63 34.04 -39.58
C ASP A 33 35.75 32.91 -40.17
N SER A 34 35.93 32.59 -41.46
CA SER A 34 35.12 31.57 -42.14
C SER A 34 35.29 30.17 -41.56
N ASN A 35 36.46 29.87 -40.98
CA ASN A 35 36.76 28.60 -40.33
C ASN A 35 36.27 28.57 -38.87
N THR A 36 35.82 29.72 -38.33
CA THR A 36 35.27 29.78 -36.97
C THR A 36 33.85 29.26 -36.96
N ILE A 37 33.64 28.19 -36.20
CA ILE A 37 32.31 27.66 -35.91
C ILE A 37 31.58 28.63 -34.98
N LEU A 38 30.62 29.40 -35.53
CA LEU A 38 29.80 30.32 -34.75
C LEU A 38 28.73 29.54 -33.95
N ARG A 39 28.60 29.87 -32.67
CA ARG A 39 27.51 29.41 -31.79
C ARG A 39 26.69 30.60 -31.31
N PRO A 40 25.35 30.50 -31.26
CA PRO A 40 24.53 31.57 -30.67
C PRO A 40 24.99 31.88 -29.25
N LYS A 41 25.09 33.18 -28.91
CA LYS A 41 25.32 33.58 -27.51
C LYS A 41 24.09 33.20 -26.68
N MET A 42 24.30 32.65 -25.50
CA MET A 42 23.21 32.39 -24.55
C MET A 42 22.67 33.73 -24.03
N GLN A 43 21.60 34.23 -24.67
CA GLN A 43 20.99 35.53 -24.33
C GLN A 43 19.78 35.39 -23.41
N ARG A 44 19.24 34.17 -23.27
CA ARG A 44 18.05 33.91 -22.46
C ARG A 44 18.33 32.77 -21.51
N PHE A 45 17.98 32.97 -20.24
CA PHE A 45 18.01 31.91 -19.24
C PHE A 45 16.83 30.96 -19.47
N LYS A 46 17.04 29.67 -19.18
CA LYS A 46 15.95 28.69 -19.18
C LYS A 46 14.89 29.12 -18.15
N PRO A 47 13.58 29.04 -18.47
CA PRO A 47 12.54 29.25 -17.47
C PRO A 47 12.75 28.32 -16.27
N GLN A 48 12.47 28.82 -15.07
CA GLN A 48 12.58 28.03 -13.84
C GLN A 48 11.26 28.07 -13.08
N ILE A 49 10.85 26.90 -12.59
CA ILE A 49 9.78 26.77 -11.60
C ILE A 49 10.39 27.00 -10.22
N ARG A 50 9.88 27.99 -9.49
CA ARG A 50 10.45 28.42 -8.19
C ARG A 50 9.98 27.60 -6.99
N GLY A 51 8.98 26.74 -7.15
CA GLY A 51 8.43 25.95 -6.05
C GLY A 51 7.56 24.82 -6.57
N LEU A 52 7.08 23.98 -5.64
CA LEU A 52 6.21 22.86 -5.98
C LEU A 52 4.90 23.31 -6.63
N GLN A 53 4.36 22.44 -7.46
CA GLN A 53 3.03 22.57 -8.05
C GLN A 53 2.20 21.34 -7.71
N THR A 54 0.89 21.40 -7.95
CA THR A 54 0.05 20.19 -7.98
C THR A 54 -0.36 19.87 -9.41
N ALA A 55 -0.64 18.60 -9.65
CA ALA A 55 -1.08 18.08 -10.93
C ALA A 55 -2.05 16.90 -10.72
N ILE A 56 -2.85 16.59 -11.73
CA ILE A 56 -3.78 15.45 -11.68
C ILE A 56 -3.18 14.27 -12.43
N VAL A 57 -3.16 13.09 -11.82
CA VAL A 57 -2.67 11.86 -12.43
C VAL A 57 -3.54 11.50 -13.64
N THR A 58 -2.93 11.22 -14.79
CA THR A 58 -3.61 10.84 -16.03
C THR A 58 -3.22 9.44 -16.49
N GLY A 59 -3.99 8.89 -17.43
CA GLY A 59 -3.77 7.56 -17.96
C GLY A 59 -4.57 7.26 -19.21
N ASN A 60 -4.61 6.00 -19.61
CA ASN A 60 -5.53 5.54 -20.64
C ASN A 60 -6.99 5.63 -20.17
N LYS A 61 -7.92 5.73 -21.12
CA LYS A 61 -9.34 6.05 -20.89
C LYS A 61 -10.04 5.11 -19.90
N ASP A 62 -9.58 3.86 -19.82
CA ASP A 62 -10.22 2.78 -19.04
C ASP A 62 -9.39 2.33 -17.82
N GLY A 63 -8.17 2.86 -17.64
CA GLY A 63 -7.27 2.42 -16.59
C GLY A 63 -7.41 3.23 -15.31
N GLU A 64 -7.78 2.59 -14.21
CA GLU A 64 -7.70 3.19 -12.87
C GLU A 64 -6.23 3.40 -12.44
N ILE A 65 -5.33 2.55 -12.93
CA ILE A 65 -3.88 2.60 -12.69
C ILE A 65 -3.17 2.65 -14.04
N TYR A 66 -2.28 3.62 -14.20
CA TYR A 66 -1.45 3.77 -15.40
C TYR A 66 0.01 4.04 -15.00
N VAL A 67 0.79 2.97 -14.90
CA VAL A 67 2.19 2.99 -14.44
C VAL A 67 3.08 2.22 -15.40
N ASP A 68 4.35 2.63 -15.52
CA ASP A 68 5.35 1.88 -16.30
C ASP A 68 6.18 0.92 -15.44
N LYS A 69 7.14 0.22 -16.07
CA LYS A 69 8.02 -0.76 -15.38
C LYS A 69 8.89 -0.18 -14.26
N PHE A 70 8.97 1.15 -14.13
CA PHE A 70 9.74 1.84 -13.10
C PHE A 70 8.84 2.48 -12.03
N GLY A 71 7.52 2.22 -12.06
CA GLY A 71 6.57 2.83 -11.14
C GLY A 71 6.35 4.32 -11.40
N ARG A 72 6.64 4.80 -12.62
CA ARG A 72 6.38 6.20 -13.02
C ARG A 72 4.93 6.37 -13.42
N ILE A 73 4.42 7.58 -13.25
CA ILE A 73 3.07 7.97 -13.67
C ILE A 73 3.12 9.08 -14.72
N LYS A 74 1.96 9.40 -15.29
CA LYS A 74 1.74 10.62 -16.07
C LYS A 74 0.76 11.54 -15.35
N VAL A 75 0.87 12.83 -15.61
CA VAL A 75 0.03 13.86 -14.98
C VAL A 75 -0.37 14.91 -16.01
N GLN A 76 -1.37 15.71 -15.67
CA GLN A 76 -1.66 16.97 -16.35
C GLN A 76 -1.52 18.12 -15.36
N PHE A 77 -0.73 19.11 -15.73
CA PHE A 77 -0.55 20.34 -14.96
C PHE A 77 -1.71 21.30 -15.20
N HIS A 78 -2.04 22.11 -14.20
CA HIS A 78 -3.17 23.04 -14.27
C HIS A 78 -3.01 24.17 -15.31
N TRP A 79 -1.77 24.49 -15.68
CA TRP A 79 -1.45 25.49 -16.71
C TRP A 79 -1.47 24.91 -18.14
N ASP A 80 -1.52 23.59 -18.28
CA ASP A 80 -1.63 22.93 -19.58
C ASP A 80 -3.08 22.96 -20.07
N ARG A 81 -3.32 23.77 -21.11
CA ARG A 81 -4.63 23.94 -21.75
C ARG A 81 -4.80 23.05 -22.99
N GLU A 82 -3.73 22.42 -23.45
CA GLU A 82 -3.73 21.57 -24.65
C GLU A 82 -3.93 20.09 -24.29
N GLY A 83 -3.49 19.67 -23.11
CA GLY A 83 -3.68 18.33 -22.57
C GLY A 83 -5.15 17.93 -22.44
N GLN A 84 -5.43 16.65 -22.74
CA GLN A 84 -6.79 16.07 -22.78
C GLN A 84 -7.08 15.13 -21.60
N TYR A 85 -6.30 15.24 -20.52
CA TYR A 85 -6.31 14.37 -19.34
C TYR A 85 -6.13 12.89 -19.69
N ASP A 86 -5.20 12.59 -20.60
CA ASP A 86 -4.97 11.26 -21.13
C ASP A 86 -3.51 10.81 -21.00
N ALA A 87 -3.18 9.67 -21.62
CA ALA A 87 -1.85 9.10 -21.61
C ALA A 87 -0.80 9.95 -22.36
N ASN A 88 -1.17 11.05 -23.03
CA ASN A 88 -0.28 11.94 -23.75
C ASN A 88 -0.03 13.28 -23.03
N SER A 89 -0.73 13.55 -21.91
CA SER A 89 -0.60 14.82 -21.17
C SER A 89 0.83 15.13 -20.66
N SER A 90 1.66 14.11 -20.41
CA SER A 90 3.05 14.34 -19.98
C SER A 90 4.03 13.24 -20.38
N CYS A 91 5.31 13.49 -20.09
CA CYS A 91 6.33 12.44 -19.99
C CYS A 91 6.08 11.54 -18.77
N TRP A 92 6.86 10.47 -18.64
CA TRP A 92 6.83 9.60 -17.45
C TRP A 92 7.58 10.24 -16.29
N ILE A 93 6.90 10.41 -15.16
CA ILE A 93 7.40 11.13 -13.97
C ILE A 93 7.62 10.14 -12.82
N ARG A 94 8.79 10.19 -12.18
CA ARG A 94 9.11 9.36 -11.02
C ARG A 94 8.31 9.79 -9.80
N VAL A 95 7.93 8.82 -8.97
CA VAL A 95 7.18 9.03 -7.72
C VAL A 95 8.09 8.70 -6.54
N ALA A 96 8.26 9.65 -5.62
CA ALA A 96 8.93 9.42 -4.35
C ALA A 96 8.14 8.41 -3.51
N GLN A 97 8.84 7.43 -2.94
CA GLN A 97 8.27 6.41 -2.05
C GLN A 97 8.82 6.63 -0.64
N ALA A 98 8.11 6.16 0.39
CA ALA A 98 8.56 6.29 1.78
C ALA A 98 9.87 5.50 2.05
N SER A 99 10.10 4.40 1.34
CA SER A 99 11.37 3.66 1.32
C SER A 99 11.57 3.00 -0.04
N ALA A 100 12.78 3.04 -0.60
CA ALA A 100 13.08 2.46 -1.90
C ALA A 100 14.51 1.87 -1.92
N GLY A 101 14.60 0.54 -2.03
CA GLY A 101 15.84 -0.22 -2.15
C GLY A 101 15.84 -1.12 -3.39
N ASN A 102 16.95 -1.83 -3.60
CA ASN A 102 17.07 -2.76 -4.72
C ASN A 102 16.26 -4.05 -4.46
N GLY A 103 15.01 -4.06 -4.92
CA GLY A 103 14.09 -5.21 -4.75
C GLY A 103 13.29 -5.21 -3.43
N TRP A 104 13.31 -4.12 -2.67
CA TRP A 104 12.58 -3.98 -1.40
C TRP A 104 12.19 -2.51 -1.15
N GLY A 105 11.18 -2.25 -0.32
CA GLY A 105 10.72 -0.90 0.00
C GLY A 105 9.20 -0.79 0.06
N SER A 106 8.69 0.45 0.10
CA SER A 106 7.27 0.75 -0.02
C SER A 106 6.88 1.12 -1.45
N VAL A 107 5.67 0.74 -1.85
CA VAL A 107 5.15 1.02 -3.19
C VAL A 107 3.69 1.44 -3.10
N PHE A 108 3.43 2.74 -3.24
CA PHE A 108 2.10 3.31 -3.38
C PHE A 108 2.07 4.17 -4.64
N HIS A 109 1.35 3.71 -5.65
CA HIS A 109 1.19 4.43 -6.90
C HIS A 109 -0.06 5.33 -6.82
N PRO A 110 0.07 6.65 -7.05
CA PRO A 110 -1.09 7.48 -7.31
C PRO A 110 -1.91 6.94 -8.48
N ARG A 111 -3.23 6.88 -8.31
CA ARG A 111 -4.20 6.40 -9.31
C ARG A 111 -4.68 7.54 -10.19
N VAL A 112 -5.19 7.21 -11.38
CA VAL A 112 -5.74 8.20 -12.32
C VAL A 112 -6.83 9.02 -11.63
N GLY A 113 -6.76 10.35 -11.76
CA GLY A 113 -7.67 11.29 -11.11
C GLY A 113 -7.28 11.71 -9.68
N GLN A 114 -6.20 11.17 -9.11
CA GLN A 114 -5.66 11.66 -7.83
C GLN A 114 -4.78 12.90 -8.03
N GLU A 115 -4.73 13.76 -7.02
CA GLU A 115 -3.88 14.95 -7.02
C GLU A 115 -2.52 14.64 -6.40
N VAL A 116 -1.45 15.04 -7.10
CA VAL A 116 -0.06 14.83 -6.69
C VAL A 116 0.69 16.14 -6.60
N ILE A 117 1.69 16.17 -5.72
CA ILE A 117 2.67 17.26 -5.61
C ILE A 117 3.81 16.95 -6.57
N VAL A 118 4.13 17.91 -7.43
CA VAL A 118 5.22 17.82 -8.41
C VAL A 118 6.26 18.90 -8.09
N ASP A 119 7.49 18.48 -7.87
CA ASP A 119 8.66 19.34 -7.80
C ASP A 119 9.50 19.20 -9.07
N PHE A 120 10.48 20.08 -9.26
CA PHE A 120 11.28 20.18 -10.48
C PHE A 120 12.76 20.21 -10.14
N VAL A 121 13.53 19.25 -10.66
CA VAL A 121 14.96 19.11 -10.34
C VAL A 121 15.70 20.39 -10.75
N ASN A 122 16.32 21.08 -9.79
CA ASN A 122 16.96 22.41 -9.98
C ASN A 122 16.02 23.48 -10.55
N GLY A 123 14.71 23.34 -10.32
CA GLY A 123 13.68 24.22 -10.87
C GLY A 123 13.46 24.07 -12.38
N ASP A 124 14.01 23.03 -13.02
CA ASP A 124 13.87 22.81 -14.46
C ASP A 124 12.47 22.27 -14.81
N PRO A 125 11.63 23.01 -15.56
CA PRO A 125 10.29 22.56 -15.95
C PRO A 125 10.28 21.23 -16.71
N ASP A 126 11.39 20.86 -17.36
CA ASP A 126 11.51 19.62 -18.14
C ASP A 126 11.91 18.41 -17.29
N GLN A 127 12.16 18.59 -15.99
CA GLN A 127 12.60 17.55 -15.07
C GLN A 127 11.67 17.42 -13.84
N PRO A 128 10.38 17.10 -14.06
CA PRO A 128 9.44 16.93 -12.95
C PRO A 128 9.74 15.66 -12.14
N ILE A 129 9.39 15.69 -10.86
CA ILE A 129 9.38 14.55 -9.94
C ILE A 129 8.19 14.69 -9.00
N VAL A 130 7.44 13.61 -8.80
CA VAL A 130 6.32 13.57 -7.85
C VAL A 130 6.87 13.31 -6.46
N THR A 131 6.54 14.18 -5.50
CA THR A 131 7.06 14.13 -4.12
C THR A 131 6.00 13.76 -3.08
N GLY A 132 4.72 13.74 -3.46
CA GLY A 132 3.63 13.37 -2.57
C GLY A 132 2.27 13.36 -3.26
N ALA A 133 1.22 13.06 -2.48
CA ALA A 133 -0.17 13.08 -2.91
C ALA A 133 -1.04 13.85 -1.90
N LEU A 134 -2.15 14.40 -2.38
CA LEU A 134 -3.04 15.24 -1.59
C LEU A 134 -4.48 14.75 -1.68
N TYR A 135 -5.19 14.89 -0.56
CA TYR A 135 -6.65 14.89 -0.55
C TYR A 135 -7.15 16.28 -0.93
N ASN A 136 -8.35 16.36 -1.50
CA ASN A 136 -9.00 17.61 -1.92
C ASN A 136 -10.52 17.50 -1.81
N GLY A 137 -11.27 18.50 -2.29
CA GLY A 137 -12.73 18.54 -2.17
C GLY A 137 -13.49 17.40 -2.88
N THR A 138 -12.83 16.65 -3.75
CA THR A 138 -13.42 15.47 -4.43
C THR A 138 -12.79 14.16 -3.99
N GLN A 139 -11.50 14.17 -3.62
CA GLN A 139 -10.75 13.04 -3.09
C GLN A 139 -10.62 13.24 -1.58
N LEU A 140 -11.62 12.76 -0.82
CA LEU A 140 -11.69 12.96 0.62
C LEU A 140 -10.76 12.01 1.38
N THR A 141 -10.43 12.39 2.62
CA THR A 141 -9.71 11.53 3.55
C THR A 141 -10.48 10.23 3.85
N PRO A 142 -9.79 9.12 4.18
CA PRO A 142 -10.44 7.85 4.52
C PRO A 142 -11.33 7.93 5.77
N TYR A 143 -11.02 8.87 6.67
CA TYR A 143 -11.71 9.11 7.93
C TYR A 143 -12.40 10.47 7.88
N GLN A 144 -13.57 10.58 8.53
CA GLN A 144 -14.39 11.79 8.57
C GLN A 144 -13.75 12.81 9.52
N LEU A 145 -13.11 13.83 8.96
CA LEU A 145 -12.47 14.90 9.73
C LEU A 145 -13.40 16.10 9.93
N PRO A 146 -13.31 16.81 11.08
CA PRO A 146 -12.38 16.58 12.20
C PRO A 146 -12.86 15.53 13.23
N ALA A 147 -14.03 14.91 13.03
CA ALA A 147 -14.65 14.00 14.02
C ALA A 147 -13.78 12.78 14.37
N GLN A 148 -13.02 12.26 13.40
CA GLN A 148 -12.15 11.08 13.54
C GLN A 148 -10.66 11.47 13.51
N ALA A 149 -10.30 12.63 14.08
CA ALA A 149 -8.92 13.15 14.03
C ALA A 149 -7.90 12.29 14.80
N SER A 150 -8.34 11.44 15.72
CA SER A 150 -7.50 10.47 16.45
C SER A 150 -7.23 9.17 15.68
N GLN A 151 -7.77 9.02 14.45
CA GLN A 151 -7.54 7.86 13.62
C GLN A 151 -6.36 8.07 12.68
N SER A 152 -5.50 7.06 12.58
CA SER A 152 -4.39 7.01 11.65
C SER A 152 -4.33 5.64 10.95
N GLY A 153 -3.73 5.55 9.76
CA GLY A 153 -3.58 4.26 9.09
C GLY A 153 -3.50 4.29 7.56
N TYR A 154 -3.53 3.10 6.97
CA TYR A 154 -3.50 2.87 5.54
C TYR A 154 -4.77 2.15 5.10
N LYS A 155 -5.56 2.80 4.24
CA LYS A 155 -6.75 2.21 3.61
C LYS A 155 -6.54 2.12 2.10
N SER A 156 -6.58 0.90 1.58
CA SER A 156 -6.47 0.62 0.16
C SER A 156 -7.84 0.64 -0.53
N ARG A 157 -7.86 0.33 -1.82
CA ARG A 157 -9.08 0.16 -2.60
C ARG A 157 -8.87 -0.92 -3.64
N SER A 158 -9.80 -1.85 -3.79
CA SER A 158 -9.78 -2.81 -4.90
C SER A 158 -9.75 -2.05 -6.24
N VAL A 159 -8.96 -2.52 -7.20
CA VAL A 159 -8.81 -1.88 -8.52
C VAL A 159 -10.01 -2.25 -9.38
N GLN A 160 -11.06 -1.46 -9.22
CA GLN A 160 -12.30 -1.54 -9.96
C GLN A 160 -13.00 -0.19 -9.76
N LYS A 161 -13.31 0.50 -10.87
CA LYS A 161 -13.93 1.83 -10.85
C LYS A 161 -15.19 1.83 -9.97
N GLY A 162 -15.18 2.66 -8.94
CA GLY A 162 -16.31 2.81 -8.01
C GLY A 162 -16.44 1.70 -6.95
N SER A 163 -15.45 0.82 -6.81
CA SER A 163 -15.45 -0.21 -5.76
C SER A 163 -15.54 0.43 -4.37
N ASP A 164 -16.28 -0.21 -3.48
CA ASP A 164 -16.30 0.07 -2.05
C ASP A 164 -15.36 -0.86 -1.27
N LYS A 165 -14.92 -1.97 -1.84
CA LYS A 165 -14.00 -2.98 -1.29
C LYS A 165 -12.59 -2.45 -0.97
N PHE A 166 -12.01 -2.84 0.17
CA PHE A 166 -10.72 -2.35 0.65
C PHE A 166 -10.00 -3.31 1.61
N ASN A 167 -8.67 -3.22 1.66
CA ASN A 167 -7.87 -3.67 2.82
C ASN A 167 -7.48 -2.45 3.68
N GLU A 168 -7.39 -2.61 4.99
CA GLU A 168 -7.10 -1.50 5.91
C GLU A 168 -6.25 -1.95 7.10
N LEU A 169 -5.28 -1.11 7.49
CA LEU A 169 -4.64 -1.10 8.80
C LEU A 169 -4.89 0.26 9.43
N ARG A 170 -5.67 0.31 10.51
CA ARG A 170 -6.04 1.55 11.21
C ARG A 170 -5.71 1.46 12.69
N PHE A 171 -5.24 2.57 13.25
CA PHE A 171 -5.01 2.81 14.66
C PHE A 171 -5.97 3.90 15.12
N GLU A 172 -6.57 3.71 16.29
CA GLU A 172 -7.36 4.70 17.01
C GLU A 172 -6.63 5.04 18.30
N ASP A 173 -6.34 6.32 18.47
CA ASP A 173 -5.57 6.85 19.59
C ASP A 173 -6.44 7.64 20.59
N LYS A 174 -7.77 7.49 20.50
CA LYS A 174 -8.70 8.10 21.47
C LYS A 174 -8.57 7.41 22.84
N PRO A 175 -8.29 8.16 23.92
CA PRO A 175 -8.08 7.57 25.25
C PRO A 175 -9.27 6.75 25.76
N GLY A 176 -9.02 5.50 26.15
CA GLY A 176 -10.03 4.56 26.64
C GLY A 176 -10.86 3.87 25.54
N GLU A 177 -10.61 4.21 24.27
CA GLU A 177 -11.23 3.62 23.09
C GLU A 177 -10.17 3.19 22.06
N GLU A 178 -8.92 3.03 22.48
CA GLU A 178 -7.81 2.68 21.60
C GLU A 178 -8.07 1.33 20.92
N HIS A 179 -7.89 1.28 19.60
CA HIS A 179 -8.06 0.04 18.85
C HIS A 179 -7.08 -0.04 17.68
N VAL A 180 -6.67 -1.27 17.35
CA VAL A 180 -6.02 -1.57 16.07
C VAL A 180 -6.99 -2.40 15.24
N TYR A 181 -7.23 -1.95 14.00
CA TYR A 181 -8.12 -2.60 13.06
C TYR A 181 -7.33 -3.07 11.85
N LEU A 182 -7.37 -4.38 11.60
CA LEU A 182 -6.79 -5.01 10.41
C LEU A 182 -7.92 -5.66 9.61
N HIS A 183 -8.12 -5.20 8.39
CA HIS A 183 -9.12 -5.71 7.46
C HIS A 183 -8.46 -6.24 6.20
N ALA A 184 -8.78 -7.49 5.85
CA ALA A 184 -8.45 -8.09 4.58
C ALA A 184 -9.75 -8.35 3.80
N GLU A 185 -9.87 -7.79 2.60
CA GLU A 185 -11.07 -7.91 1.76
C GLU A 185 -11.32 -9.35 1.29
N LYS A 186 -10.27 -10.16 1.16
CA LYS A 186 -10.38 -11.52 0.59
C LYS A 186 -9.58 -12.56 1.35
N LEU A 187 -8.26 -12.58 1.15
CA LEU A 187 -7.36 -13.53 1.78
C LEU A 187 -6.44 -12.78 2.73
N PHE A 188 -6.35 -13.26 3.96
CA PHE A 188 -5.31 -12.87 4.90
C PHE A 188 -4.34 -14.05 5.09
N GLN A 189 -3.05 -13.80 4.93
CA GLN A 189 -1.99 -14.78 5.17
C GLN A 189 -0.95 -14.16 6.11
N MET A 190 -0.64 -14.87 7.19
CA MET A 190 0.42 -14.52 8.12
C MET A 190 1.47 -15.63 8.08
N VAL A 191 2.71 -15.28 7.79
CA VAL A 191 3.86 -16.20 7.79
C VAL A 191 4.86 -15.68 8.80
N VAL A 192 5.28 -16.53 9.73
CA VAL A 192 6.27 -16.22 10.76
C VAL A 192 7.33 -17.31 10.72
N GLU A 193 8.58 -16.92 10.44
CA GLU A 193 9.68 -17.87 10.19
C GLU A 193 10.32 -18.43 11.48
N ASP A 194 10.05 -17.79 12.62
CA ASP A 194 10.60 -18.19 13.91
C ASP A 194 9.47 -18.26 14.95
N ASN A 195 9.35 -17.25 15.81
CA ASN A 195 8.40 -17.26 16.93
C ASN A 195 7.24 -16.28 16.74
N ALA A 196 6.03 -16.72 17.08
CA ALA A 196 4.83 -15.91 17.13
C ALA A 196 4.24 -15.95 18.55
N ASP A 197 4.38 -14.86 19.30
CA ASP A 197 3.83 -14.71 20.64
C ASP A 197 2.56 -13.86 20.62
N ILE A 198 1.48 -14.38 21.19
CA ILE A 198 0.19 -13.68 21.29
C ILE A 198 -0.26 -13.67 22.76
N ALA A 199 -0.23 -12.48 23.37
CA ALA A 199 -0.76 -12.24 24.71
C ALA A 199 -2.05 -11.42 24.61
N VAL A 200 -3.13 -11.92 25.22
CA VAL A 200 -4.41 -11.21 25.34
C VAL A 200 -4.77 -11.17 26.81
N GLU A 201 -4.74 -9.98 27.42
CA GLU A 201 -4.91 -9.81 28.87
C GLU A 201 -6.36 -9.87 29.34
N ASN A 202 -7.30 -9.64 28.43
CA ASN A 202 -8.74 -9.73 28.70
C ASN A 202 -9.36 -10.87 27.90
N ASN A 203 -10.15 -10.56 26.86
CA ASN A 203 -10.92 -11.57 26.13
C ASN A 203 -10.41 -11.74 24.69
N LYS A 204 -10.25 -12.99 24.25
CA LYS A 204 -10.10 -13.36 22.83
C LYS A 204 -11.40 -14.00 22.34
N SER A 205 -11.94 -13.51 21.22
CA SER A 205 -13.07 -14.12 20.51
C SER A 205 -12.64 -14.49 19.11
N GLU A 206 -12.94 -15.71 18.68
CA GLU A 206 -12.59 -16.22 17.36
C GLU A 206 -13.81 -16.92 16.76
N ARG A 207 -14.17 -16.54 15.54
CA ARG A 207 -15.33 -17.09 14.82
C ARG A 207 -14.89 -17.56 13.45
N ILE A 208 -14.95 -18.87 13.25
CA ILE A 208 -14.73 -19.52 11.97
C ILE A 208 -16.08 -20.06 11.50
N THR A 209 -16.52 -19.65 10.31
CA THR A 209 -17.85 -19.99 9.79
C THR A 209 -17.88 -21.28 8.98
N ASN A 210 -16.73 -21.69 8.46
CA ASN A 210 -16.58 -22.92 7.69
C ASN A 210 -15.62 -23.86 8.44
N ASP A 211 -14.40 -24.04 7.93
CA ASP A 211 -13.47 -25.03 8.47
C ASP A 211 -12.35 -24.41 9.32
N PHE A 212 -12.06 -25.03 10.46
CA PHE A 212 -10.87 -24.76 11.26
C PHE A 212 -9.93 -25.97 11.21
N MET A 213 -8.73 -25.77 10.67
CA MET A 213 -7.69 -26.78 10.61
C MET A 213 -6.48 -26.29 11.40
N GLN A 214 -6.03 -27.13 12.35
CA GLN A 214 -4.83 -26.87 13.14
C GLN A 214 -3.92 -28.08 13.08
N GLU A 215 -2.69 -27.88 12.62
CA GLU A 215 -1.65 -28.89 12.60
C GLU A 215 -0.50 -28.45 13.50
N VAL A 216 -0.07 -29.34 14.39
CA VAL A 216 1.05 -29.10 15.31
C VAL A 216 2.03 -30.25 15.14
N GLY A 217 3.24 -29.96 14.65
CA GLY A 217 4.22 -31.01 14.31
C GLY A 217 4.83 -31.73 15.52
N ASN A 218 4.86 -31.08 16.69
CA ASN A 218 5.42 -31.64 17.92
C ASN A 218 4.35 -31.77 19.01
N ASN A 219 4.30 -30.83 19.95
CA ASN A 219 3.42 -30.92 21.12
C ASN A 219 2.41 -29.76 21.13
N ALA A 220 1.15 -30.09 21.32
CA ALA A 220 0.11 -29.13 21.69
C ALA A 220 -0.21 -29.30 23.19
N SER A 221 -0.30 -28.19 23.92
CA SER A 221 -0.64 -28.18 25.34
C SER A 221 -1.70 -27.12 25.61
N GLN A 222 -2.76 -27.49 26.34
CA GLN A 222 -3.85 -26.58 26.70
C GLN A 222 -4.09 -26.67 28.21
N LYS A 223 -4.03 -25.53 28.88
CA LYS A 223 -4.38 -25.40 30.31
C LYS A 223 -5.56 -24.46 30.44
N VAL A 224 -6.65 -24.96 31.03
CA VAL A 224 -7.87 -24.17 31.29
C VAL A 224 -8.05 -24.07 32.80
N GLY A 225 -8.11 -22.84 33.32
CA GLY A 225 -8.17 -22.60 34.78
C GLY A 225 -9.53 -22.83 35.41
N LYS A 226 -10.61 -22.83 34.61
CA LYS A 226 -11.98 -23.10 35.05
C LYS A 226 -12.58 -24.24 34.22
N ASN A 227 -13.46 -23.92 33.29
CA ASN A 227 -14.22 -24.91 32.54
C ASN A 227 -13.82 -24.91 31.06
N GLN A 228 -13.72 -26.11 30.48
CA GLN A 228 -13.64 -26.32 29.04
C GLN A 228 -14.91 -27.06 28.60
N GLY A 229 -15.66 -26.48 27.66
CA GLY A 229 -16.83 -27.09 27.04
C GLY A 229 -16.50 -27.53 25.63
N ILE A 230 -16.95 -28.72 25.25
CA ILE A 230 -16.87 -29.24 23.88
C ILE A 230 -18.27 -29.71 23.52
N ASP A 231 -18.90 -29.02 22.57
CA ASP A 231 -20.19 -29.37 22.01
C ASP A 231 -20.02 -29.66 20.52
N ILE A 232 -20.42 -30.85 20.09
CA ILE A 232 -20.17 -31.38 18.75
C ILE A 232 -21.48 -31.98 18.24
N GLY A 233 -22.01 -31.41 17.16
CA GLY A 233 -23.31 -31.78 16.62
C GLY A 233 -23.38 -33.17 15.98
N GLU A 234 -22.26 -33.72 15.53
CA GLU A 234 -22.21 -35.03 14.85
C GLU A 234 -21.30 -36.04 15.56
N ALA A 235 -19.98 -35.93 15.39
CA ALA A 235 -19.05 -36.94 15.90
C ALA A 235 -17.75 -36.33 16.45
N LEU A 236 -17.35 -36.78 17.65
CA LEU A 236 -16.01 -36.60 18.19
C LEU A 236 -15.18 -37.85 17.93
N VAL A 237 -14.08 -37.71 17.18
CA VAL A 237 -13.13 -38.80 16.93
C VAL A 237 -11.79 -38.47 17.57
N VAL A 238 -11.40 -39.24 18.59
CA VAL A 238 -10.08 -39.14 19.23
C VAL A 238 -9.26 -40.37 18.86
N LYS A 239 -8.14 -40.16 18.16
CA LYS A 239 -7.18 -41.21 17.79
C LYS A 239 -5.84 -40.90 18.44
N ALA A 240 -5.25 -41.89 19.10
CA ALA A 240 -3.92 -41.80 19.67
C ALA A 240 -3.11 -43.06 19.32
N GLY A 241 -1.81 -42.88 19.04
CA GLY A 241 -0.94 -44.00 18.67
C GLY A 241 -0.44 -44.85 19.86
N LYS A 242 -0.48 -44.30 21.08
CA LYS A 242 0.02 -44.98 22.29
C LYS A 242 -1.06 -45.19 23.34
N SER A 243 -1.70 -44.12 23.80
CA SER A 243 -2.73 -44.20 24.83
C SER A 243 -3.66 -43.00 24.81
N ILE A 244 -4.85 -43.19 25.37
CA ILE A 244 -5.81 -42.14 25.75
C ILE A 244 -6.05 -42.30 27.24
N GLU A 245 -5.94 -41.22 28.02
CA GLU A 245 -6.24 -41.23 29.47
C GLU A 245 -7.17 -40.05 29.81
N ILE A 246 -8.27 -40.34 30.50
CA ILE A 246 -9.17 -39.38 31.11
C ILE A 246 -9.07 -39.57 32.62
N LYS A 247 -8.61 -38.56 33.35
CA LYS A 247 -8.30 -38.67 34.78
C LYS A 247 -8.91 -37.53 35.58
N VAL A 248 -9.50 -37.86 36.73
CA VAL A 248 -10.06 -36.92 37.70
C VAL A 248 -9.68 -37.37 39.10
N GLY A 249 -8.74 -36.67 39.74
CA GLY A 249 -8.20 -37.08 41.04
C GLY A 249 -7.67 -38.53 41.00
N GLY A 250 -8.26 -39.40 41.81
CA GLY A 250 -7.92 -40.84 41.85
C GLY A 250 -8.68 -41.73 40.85
N ALA A 251 -9.68 -41.21 40.14
CA ALA A 251 -10.44 -41.96 39.14
C ALA A 251 -9.82 -41.79 37.73
N SER A 252 -9.84 -42.85 36.92
CA SER A 252 -9.37 -42.79 35.53
C SER A 252 -10.04 -43.79 34.60
N ILE A 253 -10.07 -43.42 33.31
CA ILE A 253 -10.35 -44.29 32.18
C ILE A 253 -9.14 -44.21 31.25
N GLN A 254 -8.50 -45.34 30.99
CA GLN A 254 -7.31 -45.41 30.14
C GLN A 254 -7.47 -46.49 29.08
N MET A 255 -7.11 -46.15 27.85
CA MET A 255 -6.98 -47.07 26.72
C MET A 255 -5.54 -47.08 26.25
N SER A 256 -4.99 -48.25 25.92
CA SER A 256 -3.63 -48.39 25.39
C SER A 256 -3.64 -49.02 23.99
N SER A 257 -2.52 -48.89 23.28
CA SER A 257 -2.31 -49.52 21.96
C SER A 257 -2.28 -51.05 22.02
N SER A 258 -2.15 -51.68 23.19
CA SER A 258 -2.27 -53.13 23.35
C SER A 258 -3.72 -53.63 23.33
N GLY A 259 -4.71 -52.71 23.30
CA GLY A 259 -6.13 -53.03 23.41
C GLY A 259 -6.63 -53.14 24.84
N GLU A 260 -5.78 -52.88 25.84
CA GLU A 260 -6.17 -52.88 27.24
C GLU A 260 -7.02 -51.63 27.57
N ILE A 261 -8.13 -51.84 28.27
CA ILE A 261 -9.01 -50.78 28.76
C ILE A 261 -9.07 -50.88 30.29
N ASN A 262 -8.55 -49.87 30.97
CA ASN A 262 -8.50 -49.78 32.42
C ASN A 262 -9.47 -48.72 32.93
N ILE A 263 -10.42 -49.12 33.78
CA ILE A 263 -11.36 -48.23 34.47
C ILE A 263 -11.12 -48.34 35.97
N LYS A 264 -10.69 -47.26 36.62
CA LYS A 264 -10.35 -47.22 38.05
C LYS A 264 -11.15 -46.15 38.78
N GLY A 265 -11.62 -46.48 39.98
CA GLY A 265 -12.28 -45.55 40.89
C GLY A 265 -12.71 -46.23 42.19
N ASN A 266 -13.04 -45.45 43.21
CA ASN A 266 -13.46 -45.97 44.53
C ASN A 266 -14.77 -46.76 44.45
N LYS A 267 -15.68 -46.35 43.57
CA LYS A 267 -16.95 -47.00 43.28
C LYS A 267 -17.26 -46.80 41.80
N ILE A 268 -17.54 -47.88 41.08
CA ILE A 268 -17.96 -47.86 39.68
C ILE A 268 -19.40 -48.36 39.64
N SER A 269 -20.33 -47.49 39.28
CA SER A 269 -21.73 -47.84 39.10
C SER A 269 -22.02 -48.03 37.61
N ILE A 270 -22.49 -49.20 37.20
CA ILE A 270 -22.87 -49.50 35.81
C ILE A 270 -24.37 -49.83 35.82
N ASN A 271 -25.19 -48.97 35.21
CA ASN A 271 -26.64 -49.11 35.17
C ASN A 271 -27.11 -49.18 33.72
N GLY A 272 -28.07 -50.07 33.43
CA GLY A 272 -28.70 -50.21 32.12
C GLY A 272 -29.84 -51.22 32.21
N SER A 273 -30.69 -51.28 31.18
CA SER A 273 -31.76 -52.29 31.10
C SER A 273 -31.21 -53.72 30.97
N ALA A 274 -30.01 -53.88 30.42
CA ALA A 274 -29.25 -55.13 30.38
C ALA A 274 -27.75 -54.84 30.35
N ILE A 275 -26.95 -55.69 30.99
CA ILE A 275 -25.48 -55.67 30.92
C ILE A 275 -25.03 -57.04 30.39
N ALA A 276 -24.34 -57.07 29.25
CA ALA A 276 -23.84 -58.29 28.64
C ALA A 276 -22.31 -58.30 28.69
N LEU A 277 -21.72 -59.41 29.17
CA LEU A 277 -20.28 -59.62 29.23
C LEU A 277 -19.94 -60.87 28.41
N LYS A 278 -18.96 -60.76 27.50
CA LYS A 278 -18.48 -61.87 26.69
C LYS A 278 -16.95 -61.83 26.64
N ALA A 279 -16.32 -62.83 27.23
CA ALA A 279 -14.87 -63.00 27.24
C ALA A 279 -14.53 -64.49 27.29
N GLY A 280 -13.28 -64.84 26.98
CA GLY A 280 -12.79 -66.20 27.20
C GLY A 280 -12.82 -66.61 28.68
N GLN A 281 -12.65 -65.65 29.59
CA GLN A 281 -12.78 -65.82 31.03
C GLN A 281 -13.27 -64.51 31.67
N ILE A 282 -14.15 -64.61 32.68
CA ILE A 282 -14.58 -63.50 33.53
C ILE A 282 -14.24 -63.89 34.96
N SER A 283 -13.49 -63.04 35.66
CA SER A 283 -13.13 -63.22 37.06
C SER A 283 -13.75 -62.10 37.89
N LEU A 284 -14.58 -62.51 38.86
CA LEU A 284 -15.20 -61.64 39.85
C LEU A 284 -14.74 -62.13 41.22
N ASN A 285 -14.26 -61.22 42.06
CA ASN A 285 -13.83 -61.51 43.42
C ASN A 285 -14.84 -60.97 44.42
#